data_AF-I5B6P9-F1
#
_entry.id   AF-I5B6P9-F1
#
_cell.length_a   1.000
_cell.length_b   1.000
_cell.length_c   1.000
_cell.angle_alpha   90.00
_cell.angle_beta   90.00
_cell.angle_gamma   90.00
#
_symmetry.space_group_name_H-M   'P 1'
#
loop_
_entity.id
_entity.type
_entity.pdbx_description
1 polymer ?
#
loop_
_entity_poly.entity_id
_entity_poly.type
_entity_poly.pdbx_seq_one_letter_code
_entity_poly.pdbx_strand_id
1 'polypeptide(L)'
;MNFKSVDEILQFAIDREKEAVKFYASLGQEAPSEALKQTFMDFSKEEQKHVTLLSDISGNKAMIDSYELKKIPDLKISNYMVDTKYEKGMPMPDVLKVAMKREEKSVKLYQILGDKTDNADAKKLFQILVQEESKHKLGLESMYDDYLAGMDG
;
A
#
# COMPACT_ATOMS: atom_id res chain seq x y z
N MET A 1 -9.24 -6.43 -16.30
CA MET A 1 -10.29 -6.67 -15.29
C MET A 1 -11.57 -5.99 -15.75
N ASN A 2 -12.68 -6.74 -15.80
CA ASN A 2 -14.02 -6.22 -16.10
C ASN A 2 -14.89 -6.45 -14.87
N PHE A 3 -15.30 -5.36 -14.22
CA PHE A 3 -16.19 -5.38 -13.05
C PHE A 3 -17.59 -5.02 -13.52
N LYS A 4 -18.62 -5.65 -12.93
CA LYS A 4 -20.02 -5.47 -13.29
C LYS A 4 -20.75 -4.47 -12.40
N SER A 5 -20.17 -4.14 -11.24
CA SER A 5 -20.72 -3.18 -10.29
C SER A 5 -19.62 -2.52 -9.46
N VAL A 6 -19.96 -1.42 -8.78
CA VAL A 6 -19.09 -0.81 -7.78
C VAL A 6 -18.79 -1.77 -6.63
N ASP A 7 -19.76 -2.60 -6.22
CA ASP A 7 -19.57 -3.57 -5.14
C ASP A 7 -18.51 -4.63 -5.49
N GLU A 8 -18.45 -5.08 -6.75
CA GLU A 8 -17.40 -6.01 -7.19
C GLU A 8 -16.00 -5.34 -7.16
N ILE A 9 -15.92 -4.06 -7.52
CA ILE A 9 -14.67 -3.27 -7.44
C ILE A 9 -14.23 -3.15 -5.99
N LEU A 10 -15.15 -2.80 -5.08
CA LEU A 10 -14.86 -2.62 -3.66
C LEU A 10 -14.46 -3.93 -3.00
N GLN A 11 -15.16 -5.03 -3.28
CA GLN A 11 -14.79 -6.34 -2.75
C GLN A 11 -13.40 -6.75 -3.22
N PHE A 12 -13.08 -6.51 -4.49
CA PHE A 12 -11.74 -6.79 -5.01
C PHE A 12 -10.66 -5.96 -4.30
N ALA A 13 -10.90 -4.67 -4.05
CA ALA A 13 -9.99 -3.80 -3.30
C ALA A 13 -9.82 -4.29 -1.85
N ILE A 14 -10.91 -4.62 -1.15
CA ILE A 14 -10.90 -5.16 0.21
C ILE A 14 -10.03 -6.42 0.32
N ASP A 15 -10.13 -7.32 -0.66
CA ASP A 15 -9.34 -8.54 -0.66
C ASP A 15 -7.84 -8.27 -0.84
N ARG A 16 -7.47 -7.26 -1.63
CA ARG A 16 -6.08 -6.81 -1.78
C ARG A 16 -5.55 -6.19 -0.50
N GLU A 17 -6.33 -5.36 0.17
CA GLU A 17 -5.96 -4.77 1.46
C GLU A 17 -5.78 -5.84 2.54
N LYS A 18 -6.67 -6.83 2.62
CA LYS A 18 -6.53 -7.96 3.56
C LYS A 18 -5.26 -8.78 3.30
N GLU A 19 -4.83 -8.89 2.04
CA GLU A 19 -3.55 -9.52 1.70
C GLU A 19 -2.36 -8.67 2.16
N ALA A 20 -2.44 -7.34 2.03
CA ALA A 20 -1.42 -6.40 2.50
C ALA A 20 -1.30 -6.42 4.03
N VAL A 21 -2.42 -6.39 4.77
CA VAL A 21 -2.46 -6.57 6.23
C VAL A 21 -1.69 -7.82 6.65
N LYS A 22 -1.99 -8.97 6.04
CA LYS A 22 -1.33 -10.24 6.38
C LYS A 22 0.15 -10.22 6.02
N PHE A 23 0.49 -9.64 4.88
CA PHE A 23 1.87 -9.53 4.42
C PHE A 23 2.71 -8.72 5.41
N TYR A 24 2.27 -7.51 5.76
CA TYR A 24 3.00 -6.64 6.69
C TYR A 24 3.03 -7.18 8.12
N ALA A 25 1.94 -7.78 8.61
CA ALA A 25 1.95 -8.46 9.91
C ALA A 25 2.98 -9.60 9.95
N SER A 26 3.11 -10.36 8.85
CA SER A 26 4.12 -11.42 8.73
C SER A 26 5.54 -10.86 8.73
N LEU A 27 5.78 -9.76 7.99
CA LEU A 27 7.09 -9.09 7.99
C LEU A 27 7.45 -8.56 9.38
N GLY A 28 6.49 -8.00 10.11
CA GLY A 28 6.69 -7.52 11.47
C GLY A 28 7.12 -8.63 12.44
N GLN A 29 6.58 -9.85 12.28
CA GLN A 29 6.97 -11.00 13.09
C GLN A 29 8.38 -11.54 12.77
N GLU A 30 8.83 -11.36 11.53
CA GLU A 30 10.12 -11.86 11.04
C GLU A 30 11.22 -10.78 11.01
N ALA A 31 10.88 -9.54 11.40
CA ALA A 31 11.80 -8.43 11.36
C ALA A 31 12.98 -8.62 12.33
N PRO A 32 14.23 -8.31 11.91
CA PRO A 32 15.43 -8.55 12.71
C PRO A 32 15.67 -7.49 13.79
N SER A 33 14.91 -6.39 13.80
CA SER A 33 15.02 -5.32 14.78
C SER A 33 13.64 -4.83 15.22
N GLU A 34 13.55 -4.33 16.45
CA GLU A 34 12.28 -3.80 16.98
C GLU A 34 11.79 -2.58 16.18
N ALA A 35 12.71 -1.77 15.64
CA ALA A 35 12.37 -0.64 14.78
C ALA A 35 11.66 -1.11 13.50
N LEU A 36 12.21 -2.10 12.79
CA LEU A 36 11.61 -2.64 11.56
C LEU A 36 10.29 -3.37 11.84
N LYS A 37 10.24 -4.11 12.97
CA LYS A 37 9.01 -4.73 13.44
C LYS A 37 7.92 -3.68 13.63
N GLN A 38 8.22 -2.60 14.33
CA GLN A 38 7.27 -1.52 14.56
C GLN A 38 6.79 -0.91 13.25
N THR A 39 7.70 -0.60 12.32
CA THR A 39 7.37 -0.07 10.99
C THR A 39 6.40 -0.97 10.22
N PHE A 40 6.69 -2.27 10.10
CA PHE A 40 5.80 -3.18 9.37
C PHE A 40 4.47 -3.41 10.11
N MET A 41 4.48 -3.44 11.44
CA MET A 41 3.24 -3.53 12.21
C MET A 41 2.38 -2.27 12.06
N ASP A 42 2.97 -1.11 11.83
CA ASP A 42 2.23 0.13 11.58
C ASP A 42 1.63 0.16 10.17
N PHE A 43 2.37 -0.26 9.13
CA PHE A 43 1.77 -0.49 7.81
C PHE A 43 0.62 -1.49 7.87
N SER A 44 0.78 -2.62 8.56
CA SER A 44 -0.31 -3.58 8.74
C SER A 44 -1.57 -2.96 9.37
N LYS A 45 -1.43 -1.98 10.27
CA LYS A 45 -2.57 -1.28 10.88
C LYS A 45 -3.18 -0.27 9.92
N GLU A 46 -2.37 0.39 9.09
CA GLU A 46 -2.83 1.33 8.06
C GLU A 46 -3.66 0.60 6.99
N GLU A 47 -3.17 -0.53 6.47
CA GLU A 47 -3.95 -1.37 5.54
C GLU A 47 -5.26 -1.87 6.17
N GLN A 48 -5.25 -2.15 7.47
CA GLN A 48 -6.46 -2.56 8.17
C GLN A 48 -7.49 -1.41 8.24
N LYS A 49 -7.05 -0.15 8.34
CA LYS A 49 -7.94 1.01 8.22
C LYS A 49 -8.48 1.15 6.80
N HIS A 50 -7.67 0.86 5.78
CA HIS A 50 -8.12 0.85 4.38
C HIS A 50 -9.25 -0.17 4.16
N VAL A 51 -9.11 -1.39 4.70
CA VAL A 51 -10.18 -2.40 4.72
C VAL A 51 -11.47 -1.82 5.32
N THR A 52 -11.38 -1.13 6.46
CA THR A 52 -12.55 -0.54 7.12
C THR A 52 -13.19 0.55 6.27
N LEU A 53 -12.40 1.44 5.68
CA LEU A 53 -12.89 2.50 4.80
C LEU A 53 -13.62 1.94 3.57
N LEU A 54 -13.05 0.92 2.92
CA LEU A 54 -13.63 0.26 1.76
C LEU A 54 -14.91 -0.53 2.11
N SER A 55 -14.96 -1.13 3.30
CA SER A 55 -16.10 -1.98 3.70
C SER A 55 -17.35 -1.18 4.09
N ASP A 56 -17.21 0.08 4.47
CA ASP A 56 -18.34 0.94 4.86
C ASP A 56 -18.15 2.39 4.37
N ILE A 57 -18.23 2.59 3.06
CA ILE A 57 -18.08 3.92 2.45
C ILE A 57 -19.13 4.91 2.98
N SER A 58 -20.38 4.46 3.08
CA SER A 58 -21.50 5.28 3.53
C SER A 58 -21.31 5.74 4.98
N GLY A 59 -20.93 4.83 5.89
CA GLY A 59 -20.63 5.17 7.28
C GLY A 59 -19.38 6.03 7.44
N ASN A 60 -18.40 5.90 6.54
CA ASN A 60 -17.17 6.68 6.55
C ASN A 60 -17.22 7.96 5.70
N LYS A 61 -18.40 8.33 5.16
CA LYS A 61 -18.53 9.45 4.21
C LYS A 61 -17.94 10.76 4.72
N ALA A 62 -18.16 11.11 5.99
CA ALA A 62 -17.60 12.34 6.57
C ALA A 62 -16.05 12.33 6.62
N MET A 63 -15.44 11.17 6.90
CA MET A 63 -13.97 11.04 6.87
C MET A 63 -13.43 11.14 5.46
N ILE A 64 -14.09 10.47 4.50
CA ILE A 64 -13.74 10.55 3.08
C ILE A 64 -13.88 11.99 2.58
N ASP A 65 -14.96 12.67 2.96
CA ASP A 65 -15.26 14.02 2.51
C ASP A 65 -14.26 15.06 3.06
N SER A 66 -13.84 14.90 4.32
CA SER A 66 -12.86 15.78 4.97
C SER A 66 -11.40 15.46 4.65
N TYR A 67 -11.11 14.34 4.00
CA TYR A 67 -9.74 13.94 3.69
C TYR A 67 -9.08 14.91 2.70
N GLU A 68 -7.90 15.42 3.07
CA GLU A 68 -7.10 16.32 2.24
C GLU A 68 -6.16 15.54 1.30
N LEU A 69 -6.42 15.64 0.00
CA LEU A 69 -5.52 15.09 -1.02
C LEU A 69 -4.28 15.99 -1.18
N LYS A 70 -3.11 15.37 -1.12
CA LYS A 70 -1.77 15.98 -1.18
C LYS A 70 -0.93 15.20 -2.17
N LYS A 71 -0.04 15.90 -2.85
CA LYS A 71 0.93 15.27 -3.74
C LYS A 71 2.04 14.61 -2.92
N ILE A 72 2.29 13.34 -3.18
CA ILE A 72 3.37 12.59 -2.55
C ILE A 72 4.60 12.61 -3.49
N PRO A 73 5.81 12.89 -2.98
CA PRO A 73 7.04 12.69 -3.73
C PRO A 73 7.19 11.24 -4.20
N ASP A 74 7.73 11.02 -5.39
CA ASP A 74 7.92 9.69 -5.98
C ASP A 74 9.39 9.52 -6.35
N LEU A 75 10.13 8.70 -5.58
CA LEU A 75 11.55 8.45 -5.81
C LEU A 75 11.77 7.51 -7.00
N LYS A 76 10.75 6.74 -7.38
CA LYS A 76 10.74 5.84 -8.55
C LYS A 76 11.78 4.73 -8.50
N ILE A 77 12.37 4.44 -7.34
CA ILE A 77 13.39 3.39 -7.19
C ILE A 77 12.80 2.04 -7.62
N SER A 78 11.59 1.73 -7.15
CA SER A 78 10.86 0.50 -7.48
C SER A 78 10.56 0.35 -8.97
N ASN A 79 10.43 1.45 -9.73
CA ASN A 79 10.12 1.39 -11.16
C ASN A 79 11.22 0.68 -11.98
N TYR A 80 12.46 0.67 -11.47
CA TYR A 80 13.61 0.04 -12.12
C TYR A 80 13.91 -1.37 -11.59
N MET A 81 13.07 -1.88 -10.69
CA MET A 81 13.24 -3.20 -10.10
C MET A 81 12.41 -4.25 -10.84
N VAL A 82 12.89 -5.49 -10.80
CA VAL A 82 12.15 -6.66 -11.28
C VAL A 82 11.21 -7.16 -10.19
N ASP A 83 10.06 -7.69 -10.59
CA ASP A 83 9.14 -8.36 -9.67
C ASP A 83 9.77 -9.63 -9.11
N THR A 84 9.89 -9.70 -7.79
CA THR A 84 10.36 -10.88 -7.05
C THR A 84 9.25 -11.37 -6.14
N LYS A 85 9.16 -12.68 -5.91
CA LYS A 85 8.24 -13.25 -4.93
C LYS A 85 8.86 -13.17 -3.53
N TYR A 86 8.02 -12.98 -2.53
CA TYR A 86 8.46 -13.08 -1.15
C TYR A 86 8.89 -14.53 -0.84
N GLU A 87 10.06 -14.68 -0.25
CA GLU A 87 10.55 -15.94 0.29
C GLU A 87 11.00 -15.72 1.74
N LYS A 88 10.54 -16.60 2.64
CA LYS A 88 10.90 -16.51 4.06
C LYS A 88 12.41 -16.64 4.23
N GLY A 89 13.00 -15.72 4.99
CA GLY A 89 14.44 -15.66 5.24
C GLY A 89 15.26 -14.97 4.14
N MET A 90 14.62 -14.36 3.14
CA MET A 90 15.33 -13.53 2.17
C MET A 90 15.96 -12.30 2.86
N PRO A 91 17.09 -11.76 2.35
CA PRO A 91 17.72 -10.58 2.91
C PRO A 91 16.77 -9.37 2.97
N MET A 92 16.89 -8.54 4.00
CA MET A 92 16.03 -7.36 4.20
C MET A 92 15.93 -6.44 2.96
N PRO A 93 17.00 -6.17 2.20
CA PRO A 93 16.89 -5.36 0.97
C PRO A 93 15.95 -5.99 -0.06
N ASP A 94 15.93 -7.31 -0.17
CA ASP A 94 15.04 -8.00 -1.09
C ASP A 94 13.60 -8.04 -0.56
N VAL A 95 13.40 -8.10 0.77
CA VAL A 95 12.08 -7.88 1.39
C VAL A 95 11.54 -6.49 1.04
N LEU A 96 12.38 -5.45 1.16
CA LEU A 96 12.00 -4.08 0.80
C LEU A 96 11.67 -3.96 -0.68
N LYS A 97 12.42 -4.59 -1.59
CA LYS A 97 12.09 -4.65 -3.03
C LYS A 97 10.70 -5.22 -3.27
N VAL A 98 10.37 -6.33 -2.61
CA VAL A 98 9.05 -6.95 -2.72
C VAL A 98 7.97 -6.02 -2.20
N ALA A 99 8.15 -5.41 -1.02
CA ALA A 99 7.18 -4.50 -0.43
C ALA A 99 6.96 -3.26 -1.33
N MET A 100 8.02 -2.61 -1.79
CA MET A 100 7.92 -1.46 -2.71
C MET A 100 7.16 -1.82 -3.99
N LYS A 101 7.41 -3.01 -4.56
CA LYS A 101 6.70 -3.49 -5.74
C LYS A 101 5.22 -3.76 -5.48
N ARG A 102 4.87 -4.20 -4.27
CA ARG A 102 3.46 -4.37 -3.89
C ARG A 102 2.78 -3.02 -3.85
N GLU A 103 3.38 -2.00 -3.24
CA GLU A 103 2.77 -0.66 -3.20
C GLU A 103 2.76 0.05 -4.54
N GLU A 104 3.77 -0.13 -5.38
CA GLU A 104 3.72 0.33 -6.77
C GLU A 104 2.50 -0.25 -7.51
N LYS A 105 2.16 -1.52 -7.25
CA LYS A 105 0.99 -2.18 -7.84
C LYS A 105 -0.31 -1.72 -7.20
N SER A 106 -0.36 -1.49 -5.88
CA SER A 106 -1.53 -0.95 -5.18
C SER A 106 -1.88 0.45 -5.70
N VAL A 107 -0.88 1.34 -5.82
CA VAL A 107 -1.04 2.68 -6.42
C VAL A 107 -1.64 2.60 -7.83
N LYS A 108 -1.05 1.78 -8.71
CA LYS A 108 -1.56 1.61 -10.08
C LYS A 108 -2.96 1.01 -10.09
N LEU A 109 -3.22 0.06 -9.21
CA LEU A 109 -4.52 -0.58 -9.10
C LEU A 109 -5.58 0.47 -8.75
N TYR A 110 -5.39 1.26 -7.69
CA TYR A 110 -6.38 2.23 -7.26
C TYR A 110 -6.59 3.37 -8.26
N GLN A 111 -5.56 3.77 -9.00
CA GLN A 111 -5.73 4.65 -10.16
C GLN A 111 -6.69 4.03 -11.19
N ILE A 112 -6.46 2.77 -11.57
CA ILE A 112 -7.30 2.05 -12.54
C ILE A 112 -8.74 1.87 -12.03
N LEU A 113 -8.92 1.55 -10.73
CA LEU A 113 -10.25 1.37 -10.16
C LEU A 113 -11.02 2.70 -10.05
N GLY A 114 -10.32 3.79 -9.70
CA GLY A 114 -10.87 5.15 -9.70
C GLY A 114 -11.34 5.62 -11.07
N ASP A 115 -10.64 5.22 -12.13
CA ASP A 115 -11.03 5.53 -13.52
C ASP A 115 -12.17 4.64 -14.04
N LYS A 116 -12.42 3.49 -13.40
CA LYS A 116 -13.44 2.51 -13.80
C LYS A 116 -14.78 2.67 -13.08
N THR A 117 -14.90 3.60 -12.14
CA THR A 117 -16.12 3.81 -11.36
C THR A 117 -16.71 5.20 -11.61
N ASP A 118 -18.03 5.26 -11.78
CA ASP A 118 -18.80 6.51 -11.86
C ASP A 118 -19.32 6.95 -10.48
N ASN A 119 -19.16 6.13 -9.44
CA ASN A 119 -19.55 6.47 -8.08
C ASN A 119 -18.53 7.48 -7.50
N ALA A 120 -19.00 8.69 -7.18
CA ALA A 120 -18.16 9.78 -6.69
C ALA A 120 -17.45 9.46 -5.38
N ASP A 121 -18.12 8.78 -4.44
CA ASP A 121 -17.56 8.43 -3.14
C ASP A 121 -16.48 7.35 -3.28
N ALA A 122 -16.73 6.33 -4.09
CA ALA A 122 -15.74 5.31 -4.42
C ALA A 122 -14.53 5.92 -5.15
N LYS A 123 -14.77 6.84 -6.09
CA LYS A 123 -13.70 7.54 -6.81
C LYS A 123 -12.81 8.34 -5.87
N LYS A 124 -13.41 9.09 -4.93
CA LYS A 124 -12.67 9.85 -3.92
C LYS A 124 -11.91 8.91 -2.98
N LEU A 125 -12.53 7.82 -2.53
CA LEU A 125 -11.87 6.82 -1.71
C LEU A 125 -10.65 6.21 -2.42
N PHE A 126 -10.74 5.88 -3.70
CA PHE A 126 -9.58 5.38 -4.45
C PHE A 126 -8.47 6.43 -4.60
N GLN A 127 -8.79 7.73 -4.71
CA GLN A 127 -7.78 8.79 -4.68
C GLN A 127 -7.06 8.88 -3.33
N ILE A 128 -7.80 8.68 -2.22
CA ILE A 128 -7.23 8.60 -0.88
C ILE A 128 -6.26 7.42 -0.79
N LEU A 129 -6.68 6.23 -1.24
CA LEU A 129 -5.81 5.04 -1.23
C LEU A 129 -4.58 5.23 -2.12
N VAL A 130 -4.71 5.82 -3.32
CA VAL A 130 -3.54 6.17 -4.15
C VAL A 130 -2.52 7.01 -3.37
N GLN A 131 -2.99 7.98 -2.58
CA GLN A 131 -2.10 8.79 -1.77
C GLN A 131 -1.45 8.01 -0.63
N GLU A 132 -2.22 7.22 0.12
CA GLU A 132 -1.69 6.42 1.24
C GLU A 132 -0.67 5.39 0.74
N GLU A 133 -0.99 4.65 -0.33
CA GLU A 133 -0.03 3.70 -0.91
C GLU A 133 1.20 4.37 -1.51
N SER A 134 1.05 5.60 -2.02
CA SER A 134 2.21 6.38 -2.45
C SER A 134 3.10 6.76 -1.26
N LYS A 135 2.54 7.01 -0.08
CA LYS A 135 3.32 7.27 1.15
C LYS A 135 4.02 6.00 1.64
N HIS A 136 3.32 4.85 1.65
CA HIS A 136 3.92 3.57 1.99
C HIS A 136 5.10 3.26 1.05
N LYS A 137 4.87 3.39 -0.26
CA LYS A 137 5.91 3.24 -1.29
C LYS A 137 7.11 4.16 -1.03
N LEU A 138 6.86 5.45 -0.80
CA LEU A 138 7.93 6.42 -0.51
C LEU A 138 8.71 6.07 0.75
N GLY A 139 8.03 5.64 1.82
CA GLY A 139 8.67 5.20 3.06
C GLY A 139 9.59 4.00 2.84
N LEU A 140 9.11 2.99 2.11
CA LEU A 140 9.89 1.80 1.76
C LEU A 140 11.08 2.13 0.84
N GLU A 141 10.87 3.00 -0.16
CA GLU A 141 11.94 3.48 -1.05
C GLU A 141 13.02 4.23 -0.26
N SER A 142 12.62 5.05 0.71
CA SER A 142 13.57 5.77 1.58
C SER A 142 14.36 4.81 2.48
N MET A 143 13.70 3.82 3.08
CA MET A 143 14.38 2.79 3.89
C MET A 143 15.38 1.98 3.08
N TYR A 144 15.06 1.69 1.82
CA TYR A 144 15.95 0.98 0.91
C TYR A 144 17.17 1.84 0.51
N ASP A 145 16.95 3.12 0.22
CA ASP A 145 18.01 4.09 -0.08
C ASP A 145 18.98 4.26 1.11
N ASP A 146 18.43 4.45 2.32
CA ASP A 146 19.21 4.54 3.56
C ASP A 146 20.04 3.27 3.82
N TYR A 147 19.46 2.10 3.56
CA TYR A 147 20.17 0.83 3.68
C TYR A 147 21.38 0.77 2.75
N LEU A 148 21.22 1.17 1.48
CA LEU A 148 22.32 1.18 0.51
C LEU A 148 23.40 2.19 0.90
N ALA A 149 23.01 3.40 1.33
CA ALA A 149 23.95 4.43 1.78
C ALA A 149 24.78 3.98 3.00
N GLY A 150 24.19 3.18 3.90
CA GLY A 150 24.87 2.61 5.05
C GLY A 150 25.85 1.47 4.74
N MET A 151 25.84 0.91 3.52
CA MET A 151 26.80 -0.11 3.09
C MET A 151 28.09 0.47 2.50
N ASP A 152 28.07 1.74 2.09
CA ASP A 152 29.22 2.45 1.50
C ASP A 152 30.11 3.14 2.56
N GLY A 153 29.86 2.91 3.86
CA GLY A 153 30.63 3.44 5.00
C GLY A 153 31.31 2.36 5.82
#